data_AF-A0A7Y2D2W8-F1
#
_entry.id   AF-A0A7Y2D2W8-F1
#
_cell.length_a   1.000
_cell.length_b   1.000
_cell.length_c   1.000
_cell.angle_alpha   90.00
_cell.angle_beta   90.00
_cell.angle_gamma   90.00
#
_symmetry.space_group_name_H-M   'P 1'
#
loop_
_entity.id
_entity.type
_entity.pdbx_description
1 polymer ?
#
loop_
_entity_poly.entity_id
_entity_poly.type
_entity_poly.pdbx_seq_one_letter_code
_entity_poly.pdbx_strand_id
1 'polypeptide(L)'
;MIKFEHTLFALPFAFLGAILAAEGMPTWWQILWITVAMIGARSSAMSFNRIVDKDIDADNPRTANRELPSGKLSVGFAWTFMLISTGVFLLAAGMLNRLTLILAPVALLSILGYSLAKRYTSFAHLI
;
A
#
# COMPACT_ATOMS: atom_id res chain seq x y z
N MET A 1 -12.10 -7.39 0.17
CA MET A 1 -11.06 -6.59 -0.48
C MET A 1 -11.12 -5.17 0.07
N ILE A 2 -9.97 -4.51 0.28
CA ILE A 2 -9.75 -3.09 0.65
C ILE A 2 -10.87 -2.43 1.47
N LYS A 3 -10.70 -2.35 2.79
CA LYS A 3 -11.57 -1.51 3.63
C LYS A 3 -11.25 -0.04 3.37
N PHE A 4 -12.16 0.69 2.72
CA PHE A 4 -12.04 2.12 2.40
C PHE A 4 -11.74 2.97 3.65
N GLU A 5 -12.35 2.62 4.78
CA GLU A 5 -12.18 3.23 6.11
C GLU A 5 -10.71 3.46 6.48
N HIS A 6 -9.86 2.47 6.23
CA HIS A 6 -8.46 2.52 6.65
C HIS A 6 -7.59 3.37 5.72
N THR A 7 -8.04 3.67 4.50
CA THR A 7 -7.35 4.65 3.65
C THR A 7 -7.68 6.05 4.15
N LEU A 8 -8.92 6.26 4.58
CA LEU A 8 -9.37 7.51 5.18
C LEU A 8 -8.55 7.86 6.44
N PHE A 9 -8.24 6.87 7.28
CA PHE A 9 -7.41 7.09 8.47
C PHE A 9 -5.93 7.38 8.18
N ALA A 10 -5.42 7.01 7.01
CA ALA A 10 -4.03 7.25 6.64
C ALA A 10 -3.81 8.63 5.98
N LEU A 11 -4.86 9.20 5.36
CA LEU A 11 -4.79 10.48 4.65
C LEU A 11 -4.33 11.67 5.52
N PRO A 12 -4.75 11.83 6.80
CA PRO A 12 -4.28 12.92 7.64
C PRO A 12 -2.76 12.97 7.80
N PHE A 13 -2.08 11.81 7.88
CA PHE A 13 -0.63 11.75 8.01
C PHE A 13 0.08 12.20 6.73
N ALA A 14 -0.44 11.78 5.57
CA ALA A 14 0.08 12.21 4.28
C ALA A 14 -0.09 13.72 4.07
N PHE A 15 -1.26 14.27 4.44
CA PHE A 15 -1.52 15.70 4.33
C PHE A 15 -0.72 16.53 5.34
N LEU A 16 -0.50 16.03 6.56
CA LEU A 16 0.39 16.68 7.52
C LEU A 16 1.81 16.84 6.94
N GLY A 17 2.35 15.77 6.35
CA GLY A 17 3.66 15.82 5.69
C GLY A 17 3.67 16.78 4.50
N ALA A 18 2.59 16.83 3.72
CA ALA A 18 2.47 17.74 2.58
C ALA A 18 2.39 19.22 3.00
N ILE A 19 1.63 19.53 4.06
CA ILE A 19 1.54 20.90 4.61
C ILE A 19 2.89 21.35 5.16
N LEU A 20 3.59 20.46 5.88
CA LEU A 20 4.91 20.74 6.43
C LEU A 20 5.94 20.99 5.32
N ALA A 21 5.91 20.19 4.25
CA ALA A 21 6.83 20.33 3.11
C ALA A 21 6.51 21.53 2.22
N ALA A 22 5.24 21.94 2.13
CA ALA A 22 4.81 23.07 1.31
C ALA A 22 4.99 24.43 2.01
N GLU A 23 5.35 24.46 3.30
CA GLU A 23 5.36 25.66 4.15
C GLU A 23 4.04 26.47 4.04
N GLY A 24 2.92 25.76 3.82
CA GLY A 24 1.65 26.35 3.41
C GLY A 24 0.62 25.29 3.02
N MET A 25 -0.51 25.71 2.44
CA MET A 25 -1.54 24.78 1.99
C MET A 25 -1.17 24.12 0.67
N PRO A 26 -1.18 22.78 0.56
CA PRO A 26 -0.95 22.10 -0.71
C PRO A 26 -2.03 22.48 -1.73
N THR A 27 -1.62 22.61 -2.98
CA THR A 27 -2.52 22.90 -4.09
C THR A 27 -3.53 21.77 -4.29
N TRP A 28 -4.69 22.07 -4.88
CA TRP A 28 -5.70 21.05 -5.23
C TRP A 28 -5.12 19.90 -6.08
N TRP A 29 -4.16 20.20 -6.95
CA TRP A 29 -3.45 19.21 -7.74
C TRP A 29 -2.63 18.25 -6.87
N GLN A 30 -1.85 18.79 -5.91
CA GLN A 30 -1.09 17.97 -4.97
C GLN A 30 -2.02 17.14 -4.10
N ILE A 31 -3.14 17.70 -3.63
CA ILE A 31 -4.10 16.99 -2.80
C ILE A 31 -4.67 15.76 -3.52
N LEU A 32 -5.05 15.93 -4.79
CA LEU A 32 -5.55 14.86 -5.64
C LEU A 32 -4.49 13.76 -5.78
N TRP A 33 -3.27 14.10 -6.19
CA TRP A 33 -2.24 13.09 -6.44
C TRP A 33 -1.70 12.42 -5.17
N ILE A 34 -1.64 13.13 -4.05
CA ILE A 34 -1.33 12.53 -2.74
C ILE A 34 -2.39 11.47 -2.39
N THR A 35 -3.67 11.79 -2.61
CA THR A 35 -4.78 10.85 -2.33
C THR A 35 -4.68 9.61 -3.21
N VAL A 36 -4.43 9.80 -4.52
CA VAL A 36 -4.24 8.68 -5.48
C VAL A 36 -3.03 7.83 -5.09
N ALA A 37 -1.91 8.46 -4.73
CA ALA A 37 -0.70 7.76 -4.28
C ALA A 37 -0.99 6.92 -3.02
N MET A 38 -1.68 7.49 -2.03
CA MET A 38 -2.05 6.78 -0.80
C MET A 38 -2.94 5.57 -1.07
N ILE A 39 -3.95 5.72 -1.94
CA ILE A 39 -4.81 4.60 -2.33
C ILE A 39 -3.99 3.52 -3.05
N GLY A 40 -3.14 3.90 -4.00
CA GLY A 40 -2.31 2.97 -4.78
C GLY A 40 -1.31 2.19 -3.92
N ALA A 41 -0.52 2.90 -3.10
CA ALA A 41 0.47 2.29 -2.21
C ALA A 41 -0.17 1.30 -1.25
N ARG A 42 -1.28 1.71 -0.61
CA ARG A 42 -1.98 0.87 0.36
C ARG A 42 -2.63 -0.35 -0.29
N SER A 43 -3.21 -0.18 -1.47
CA SER A 43 -3.83 -1.27 -2.23
C SER A 43 -2.78 -2.29 -2.68
N SER A 44 -1.61 -1.81 -3.12
CA SER A 44 -0.46 -2.66 -3.46
C SER A 44 0.02 -3.45 -2.24
N ALA A 45 0.31 -2.78 -1.12
CA ALA A 45 0.74 -3.42 0.11
C ALA A 45 -0.25 -4.50 0.58
N MET A 46 -1.53 -4.15 0.77
CA MET A 46 -2.53 -5.14 1.22
C MET A 46 -2.68 -6.34 0.27
N SER A 47 -2.53 -6.13 -1.04
CA SER A 47 -2.59 -7.22 -2.00
C SER A 47 -1.37 -8.12 -1.87
N PHE A 48 -0.18 -7.53 -1.76
CA PHE A 48 1.06 -8.27 -1.54
C PHE A 48 1.04 -9.05 -0.23
N ASN A 49 0.64 -8.43 0.89
CA ASN A 49 0.47 -9.10 2.18
C ASN A 49 -0.39 -10.37 2.04
N ARG A 50 -1.51 -10.30 1.32
CA ARG A 50 -2.43 -11.43 1.17
C ARG A 50 -1.94 -12.49 0.19
N ILE A 51 -1.13 -12.12 -0.81
CA ILE A 51 -0.47 -13.07 -1.71
C ILE A 51 0.58 -13.85 -0.94
N VAL A 52 1.44 -13.15 -0.19
CA VAL A 52 2.54 -13.76 0.57
C VAL A 52 2.02 -14.55 1.77
N ASP A 53 1.00 -14.06 2.49
CA ASP A 53 0.44 -14.76 3.64
C ASP A 53 -0.62 -15.80 3.25
N LYS A 54 -0.87 -16.08 1.97
CA LYS A 54 -1.95 -16.98 1.52
C LYS A 54 -1.93 -18.35 2.20
N ASP A 55 -0.78 -19.02 2.18
CA ASP A 55 -0.65 -20.38 2.71
C ASP A 55 -0.74 -20.38 4.24
N ILE A 56 -0.13 -19.39 4.89
CA ILE A 56 -0.19 -19.19 6.35
C ILE A 56 -1.62 -18.84 6.81
N ASP A 57 -2.33 -18.02 6.03
CA ASP A 57 -3.71 -17.64 6.31
C ASP A 57 -4.67 -18.83 6.10
N ALA A 58 -4.34 -19.78 5.22
CA ALA A 58 -5.14 -21.01 5.03
C ALA A 58 -5.06 -21.93 6.25
N ASP A 59 -3.88 -22.04 6.87
CA ASP A 59 -3.65 -22.89 8.05
C ASP A 59 -4.18 -22.27 9.35
N ASN A 60 -4.53 -20.98 9.36
CA ASN A 60 -5.00 -20.28 10.55
C ASN A 60 -6.54 -20.24 10.62
N PRO A 61 -7.19 -20.84 11.64
CA PRO A 61 -8.64 -20.86 11.79
C PRO A 61 -9.30 -19.46 11.76
N ARG A 62 -8.55 -18.43 12.16
CA ARG A 62 -9.03 -17.05 12.20
C ARG A 62 -9.00 -16.36 10.82
N THR A 63 -8.11 -16.76 9.92
CA THR A 63 -7.91 -16.11 8.60
C THR A 63 -8.19 -17.00 7.40
N ALA A 64 -8.52 -18.28 7.63
CA ALA A 64 -8.89 -19.25 6.60
C ALA A 64 -10.07 -18.81 5.72
N ASN A 65 -11.01 -18.02 6.27
CA ASN A 65 -12.16 -17.47 5.55
C ASN A 65 -11.86 -16.25 4.65
N ARG A 66 -10.60 -15.79 4.57
CA ARG A 66 -10.23 -14.68 3.69
C ARG A 66 -10.38 -15.07 2.21
N GLU A 67 -10.59 -14.07 1.36
CA GLU A 67 -10.96 -14.24 -0.06
C GLU A 67 -9.93 -15.04 -0.89
N LEU A 68 -8.64 -14.93 -0.55
CA LEU A 68 -7.54 -15.65 -1.22
C LEU A 68 -7.35 -17.10 -0.73
N PRO A 69 -7.28 -17.39 0.58
CA PRO A 69 -7.21 -18.78 1.07
C PRO A 69 -8.50 -19.57 0.86
N SER A 70 -9.67 -18.92 0.88
CA SER A 70 -10.97 -19.56 0.58
C SER A 70 -11.22 -19.82 -0.92
N GLY A 71 -10.27 -19.47 -1.80
CA GLY A 71 -10.37 -19.70 -3.24
C GLY A 71 -11.39 -18.82 -3.99
N LYS A 72 -12.03 -17.86 -3.30
CA LYS A 72 -13.00 -16.93 -3.91
C LYS A 72 -12.33 -15.94 -4.87
N LEU A 73 -11.03 -15.72 -4.73
CA LEU A 73 -10.24 -14.83 -5.59
C LEU A 73 -9.04 -15.59 -6.18
N SER A 74 -8.84 -15.47 -7.49
CA SER A 74 -7.65 -16.02 -8.15
C SER A 74 -6.39 -15.31 -7.68
N VAL A 75 -5.33 -16.08 -7.42
CA VAL A 75 -3.99 -15.54 -7.10
C VAL A 75 -3.48 -14.67 -8.26
N GLY A 76 -3.78 -15.05 -9.51
CA GLY A 76 -3.44 -14.24 -10.69
C GLY A 76 -4.13 -12.89 -10.69
N PHE A 77 -5.40 -12.83 -10.26
CA PHE A 77 -6.11 -11.56 -10.12
C PHE A 77 -5.48 -10.67 -9.03
N ALA A 78 -5.07 -11.26 -7.89
CA ALA A 78 -4.39 -10.51 -6.84
C ALA A 78 -3.05 -9.93 -7.29
N TRP A 79 -2.25 -10.69 -8.06
CA TRP A 79 -1.01 -10.20 -8.68
C TRP A 79 -1.26 -9.07 -9.67
N THR A 80 -2.22 -9.23 -10.59
CA THR A 80 -2.58 -8.19 -11.55
C THR A 80 -3.04 -6.92 -10.83
N PHE A 81 -3.86 -7.06 -9.79
CA PHE A 81 -4.35 -5.94 -9.00
C PHE A 81 -3.22 -5.24 -8.23
N MET A 82 -2.25 -5.98 -7.69
CA MET A 82 -1.04 -5.42 -7.07
C MET A 82 -0.21 -4.63 -8.10
N LEU A 83 0.02 -5.19 -9.30
CA LEU A 83 0.78 -4.53 -10.36
C LEU A 83 0.10 -3.23 -10.81
N ILE A 84 -1.21 -3.26 -11.03
CA ILE A 84 -1.99 -2.06 -11.37
C ILE A 84 -1.90 -1.02 -10.26
N SER A 85 -2.10 -1.41 -9.01
CA SER A 85 -2.04 -0.50 -7.85
C SER A 85 -0.66 0.13 -7.69
N THR A 86 0.40 -0.64 -7.95
CA THR A 86 1.79 -0.15 -7.95
C THR A 86 2.02 0.83 -9.10
N GLY A 87 1.50 0.54 -10.29
CA GLY A 87 1.54 1.46 -11.43
C GLY A 87 0.83 2.79 -11.14
N VAL A 88 -0.34 2.74 -10.52
CA VAL A 88 -1.09 3.94 -10.09
C VAL A 88 -0.29 4.75 -9.07
N PHE A 89 0.36 4.09 -8.10
CA PHE A 89 1.24 4.77 -7.14
C PHE A 89 2.43 5.46 -7.81
N LEU A 90 3.11 4.78 -8.73
CA LEU A 90 4.26 5.35 -9.45
C LEU A 90 3.84 6.52 -10.35
N LEU A 91 2.70 6.41 -11.03
CA LEU A 91 2.13 7.51 -11.81
C LEU A 91 1.83 8.72 -10.92
N ALA A 92 1.16 8.50 -9.79
CA ALA A 92 0.85 9.57 -8.86
C ALA A 92 2.11 10.24 -8.27
N ALA A 93 3.14 9.45 -7.95
CA ALA A 93 4.43 9.95 -7.51
C ALA A 93 5.12 10.79 -8.59
N GLY A 94 5.02 10.40 -9.87
CA GLY A 94 5.56 11.15 -11.01
C GLY A 94 4.81 12.46 -11.29
N MET A 95 3.50 12.49 -11.02
CA MET A 95 2.66 13.69 -11.20
C MET A 95 2.80 14.71 -10.06
N LEU A 96 3.33 14.29 -8.90
CA LEU A 96 3.64 15.19 -7.79
C LEU A 96 4.94 15.95 -8.04
N ASN A 97 6.05 15.23 -8.19
CA ASN A 97 7.34 15.80 -8.56
C ASN A 97 8.37 14.68 -8.89
N ARG A 98 9.55 15.08 -9.38
CA ARG A 98 10.61 14.13 -9.72
C ARG A 98 11.24 13.47 -8.49
N LEU A 99 11.32 14.18 -7.37
CA LEU A 99 11.90 13.64 -6.13
C LEU A 99 11.03 12.54 -5.52
N THR A 100 9.71 12.70 -5.50
CA THR A 100 8.75 11.70 -5.04
C THR A 100 8.82 10.45 -5.90
N LEU A 101 9.03 10.59 -7.21
CA LEU A 101 9.23 9.44 -8.09
C LEU A 101 10.54 8.69 -7.80
N ILE A 102 11.64 9.40 -7.51
CA ILE A 102 12.92 8.78 -7.14
C ILE A 102 12.82 8.05 -5.79
N LEU A 103 12.03 8.58 -4.85
CA LEU A 103 11.82 8.00 -3.52
C LEU A 103 10.73 6.89 -3.51
N ALA A 104 9.86 6.83 -4.53
CA ALA A 104 8.77 5.87 -4.60
C ALA A 104 9.23 4.39 -4.51
N PRO A 105 10.33 3.96 -5.15
CA PRO A 105 10.86 2.61 -4.96
C PRO A 105 11.25 2.30 -3.51
N VAL A 106 11.81 3.28 -2.78
CA VAL A 106 12.17 3.11 -1.36
C VAL A 106 10.91 2.92 -0.53
N ALA A 107 9.88 3.73 -0.77
CA ALA A 107 8.59 3.58 -0.09
C ALA A 107 7.93 2.21 -0.38
N LEU A 108 7.98 1.76 -1.64
CA LEU A 108 7.49 0.43 -2.03
C LEU A 108 8.27 -0.69 -1.34
N LEU A 109 9.60 -0.58 -1.27
CA LEU A 109 10.45 -1.54 -0.57
C LEU A 109 10.10 -1.61 0.91
N SER A 110 9.82 -0.48 1.59
CA SER A 110 9.39 -0.51 2.99
C SER A 110 8.05 -1.21 3.17
N ILE A 111 7.01 -0.83 2.41
CA ILE A 111 5.65 -1.39 2.61
C ILE A 111 5.54 -2.87 2.17
N LEU A 112 6.24 -3.26 1.10
CA LEU A 112 6.28 -4.65 0.65
C LEU A 112 7.22 -5.46 1.56
N GLY A 113 8.35 -4.87 1.94
CA GLY A 113 9.35 -5.45 2.83
C GLY A 113 8.78 -5.79 4.21
N TYR A 114 7.88 -4.97 4.76
CA TYR A 114 7.17 -5.28 6.01
C TYR A 114 6.46 -6.65 5.97
N SER A 115 5.82 -6.98 4.84
CA SER A 115 5.13 -8.28 4.68
C SER A 115 6.08 -9.46 4.76
N LEU A 116 7.30 -9.29 4.23
CA LEU A 116 8.34 -10.31 4.28
C LEU A 116 9.00 -10.34 5.66
N ALA A 117 9.26 -9.17 6.27
CA ALA A 117 9.87 -9.04 7.58
C ALA A 117 9.08 -9.80 8.65
N LYS A 118 7.75 -9.77 8.57
CA LYS A 118 6.87 -10.54 9.45
C LYS A 118 7.15 -12.06 9.46
N ARG A 119 7.72 -12.63 8.38
CA ARG A 119 8.11 -14.04 8.31
C ARG A 119 9.47 -14.34 8.92
N TYR A 120 10.40 -13.38 8.87
CA TYR A 120 11.81 -13.61 9.21
C TYR A 120 12.27 -12.96 10.51
N THR A 121 11.56 -11.94 11.01
CA THR A 121 11.99 -11.19 12.18
C THR A 121 10.84 -10.76 13.08
N SER A 122 11.07 -10.82 14.40
CA SER A 122 10.17 -10.27 15.43
C SER A 122 10.17 -8.74 15.45
N PHE A 123 11.14 -8.09 14.80
CA PHE A 123 11.26 -6.63 14.68
C PHE A 123 10.37 -6.02 13.59
N ALA A 124 9.43 -6.79 13.02
CA ALA A 124 8.56 -6.31 11.95
C ALA A 124 7.76 -5.04 12.33
N HIS A 125 7.55 -4.76 13.62
CA HIS A 125 6.86 -3.56 14.10
C HIS A 125 7.65 -2.25 13.92
N LEU A 126 8.96 -2.31 13.62
CA LEU A 126 9.81 -1.13 13.40
C LEU A 126 9.88 -0.68 11.93
N ILE A 127 9.36 -1.49 11.01
CA ILE A 127 9.37 -1.28 9.56
C ILE A 127 7.98 -0.84 9.10
#